data_AF-A0A535NFX8-F1
#
_entry.id   AF-A0A535NFX8-F1
#
_cell.length_a   1.000
_cell.length_b   1.000
_cell.length_c   1.000
_cell.angle_alpha   90.00
_cell.angle_beta   90.00
_cell.angle_gamma   90.00
#
_symmetry.space_group_name_H-M   'P 1'
#
loop_
_entity.id
_entity.type
_entity.pdbx_description
1 polymer ?
#
loop_
_entity_poly.entity_id
_entity_poly.type
_entity_poly.pdbx_seq_one_letter_code
_entity_poly.pdbx_strand_id
1 'polypeptide(L)'
;MLPHEMLQTQTQVERSLLSRVMGWLALSLALTTGGIYLWIAGVVPQNIPWLLYFIVAIGLIFGIQAATNSKNQSLAVGLFGLFSVIEGLFIAPIVAYYLHAAPDAVGSALLGTVGIFLVAAAVVYLTSI
;
A
#
# COMPACT_ATOMS: atom_id res chain seq x y z
N MET A 1 6.77 -30.25 -26.78
CA MET A 1 6.18 -28.96 -26.38
C MET A 1 6.57 -27.97 -27.45
N LEU A 2 5.59 -27.44 -28.17
CA LEU A 2 5.86 -26.55 -29.28
C LEU A 2 6.17 -25.13 -28.77
N PRO A 3 7.02 -24.34 -29.45
CA PRO A 3 7.45 -23.01 -28.97
C PRO A 3 6.30 -22.06 -28.62
N HIS A 4 5.16 -22.18 -29.29
CA HIS A 4 3.95 -21.39 -29.07
C HIS A 4 3.22 -21.73 -27.76
N GLU A 5 3.30 -22.98 -27.29
CA GLU A 5 2.71 -23.38 -26.00
C GLU A 5 3.54 -22.84 -24.81
N MET A 6 4.85 -22.71 -24.98
CA MET A 6 5.75 -22.14 -23.97
C MET A 6 5.54 -20.63 -23.80
N LEU A 7 5.27 -19.90 -24.89
CA LEU A 7 4.99 -18.46 -24.86
C LEU A 7 3.65 -18.12 -24.19
N GLN A 8 2.63 -18.97 -24.37
CA GLN A 8 1.32 -18.80 -23.72
C GLN A 8 1.41 -19.01 -22.20
N THR A 9 2.27 -19.93 -21.75
CA THR A 9 2.42 -20.23 -20.32
C THR A 9 3.10 -19.08 -19.55
N GLN A 10 4.15 -18.48 -20.12
CA GLN A 10 4.88 -17.38 -19.48
C GLN A 10 4.03 -16.11 -19.35
N THR A 11 3.34 -15.71 -20.42
CA THR A 11 2.46 -14.53 -20.46
C THR A 11 1.26 -14.67 -19.50
N GLN A 12 0.73 -15.87 -19.32
CA GLN A 12 -0.35 -16.14 -18.36
C GLN A 12 0.13 -16.05 -16.90
N VAL A 13 1.36 -16.48 -16.61
CA VAL A 13 1.96 -16.39 -15.26
C VAL A 13 2.25 -14.93 -14.89
N GLU A 14 2.81 -14.14 -15.81
CA GLU A 14 3.09 -12.72 -15.58
C GLU A 14 1.83 -11.90 -15.29
N ARG A 15 0.75 -12.11 -16.06
CA ARG A 15 -0.56 -11.47 -15.79
C ARG A 15 -1.13 -11.86 -14.43
N SER A 16 -0.97 -13.12 -14.03
CA SER A 16 -1.42 -13.63 -12.72
C SER A 16 -0.64 -13.00 -11.56
N LEU A 17 0.69 -12.81 -11.72
CA LEU A 17 1.53 -12.16 -10.72
C LEU A 17 1.21 -10.66 -10.60
N LEU A 18 1.07 -9.95 -11.72
CA LEU A 18 0.69 -8.54 -11.74
C LEU A 18 -0.65 -8.33 -11.02
N SER A 19 -1.67 -9.13 -11.36
CA SER A 19 -2.99 -9.05 -10.72
C SER A 19 -2.92 -9.27 -9.20
N ARG A 20 -2.12 -10.23 -8.74
CA ARG A 20 -1.91 -10.48 -7.31
C ARG A 20 -1.24 -9.31 -6.61
N VAL A 21 -0.18 -8.74 -7.19
CA VAL A 21 0.53 -7.59 -6.61
C VAL A 21 -0.39 -6.37 -6.54
N MET A 22 -1.13 -6.10 -7.61
CA MET A 22 -2.11 -5.00 -7.65
C MET A 22 -3.23 -5.19 -6.63
N GLY A 23 -3.69 -6.43 -6.41
CA GLY A 23 -4.67 -6.75 -5.36
C GLY A 23 -4.14 -6.46 -3.95
N TRP A 24 -2.90 -6.86 -3.66
CA TRP A 24 -2.25 -6.55 -2.37
C TRP A 24 -2.02 -5.06 -2.17
N LEU A 25 -1.65 -4.33 -3.23
CA LEU A 25 -1.51 -2.88 -3.20
C LEU A 25 -2.85 -2.19 -2.90
N ALA A 26 -3.92 -2.59 -3.57
CA ALA A 26 -5.25 -2.02 -3.33
C ALA A 26 -5.71 -2.27 -1.89
N LEU A 27 -5.47 -3.47 -1.36
CA LEU A 27 -5.77 -3.82 0.02
C LEU A 27 -4.94 -2.97 1.02
N SER A 28 -3.64 -2.78 0.77
CA SER A 28 -2.82 -1.91 1.64
C SER A 28 -3.31 -0.47 1.63
N LEU A 29 -3.67 0.09 0.47
CA LEU A 29 -4.19 1.46 0.37
C LEU A 29 -5.51 1.62 1.13
N ALA A 30 -6.39 0.62 1.07
CA ALA A 30 -7.64 0.59 1.84
C ALA A 30 -7.36 0.56 3.36
N LEU A 31 -6.41 -0.25 3.80
CA LEU A 31 -5.99 -0.31 5.21
C LEU A 31 -5.32 0.99 5.68
N THR A 32 -4.50 1.62 4.83
CA THR A 32 -3.89 2.94 5.12
C THR A 32 -4.96 4.01 5.27
N THR A 33 -5.98 4.01 4.41
CA THR A 33 -7.14 4.89 4.56
C THR A 33 -7.87 4.62 5.88
N GLY A 34 -8.02 3.36 6.25
CA GLY A 34 -8.54 2.95 7.56
C GLY A 34 -7.70 3.49 8.73
N GLY A 35 -6.37 3.44 8.63
CA GLY A 35 -5.46 4.03 9.61
C GLY A 35 -5.67 5.54 9.78
N ILE A 36 -5.78 6.28 8.69
CA ILE A 36 -6.09 7.72 8.72
C ILE A 36 -7.44 7.96 9.43
N TYR A 37 -8.47 7.19 9.08
CA TYR A 37 -9.78 7.32 9.69
C TYR A 37 -9.77 7.05 11.20
N LEU A 38 -9.05 6.03 11.66
CA LEU A 38 -8.93 5.71 13.09
C LEU A 38 -8.28 6.84 13.90
N TRP A 39 -7.32 7.56 13.30
CA TRP A 39 -6.69 8.72 13.93
C TRP A 39 -7.65 9.91 14.01
N ILE A 40 -8.33 10.22 12.91
CA ILE A 40 -9.30 11.34 12.84
C ILE A 40 -10.50 11.08 13.76
N ALA A 41 -10.98 9.85 13.84
CA ALA A 41 -12.07 9.44 14.71
C ALA A 41 -11.70 9.44 16.20
N GLY A 42 -10.43 9.67 16.55
CA GLY A 42 -9.97 9.73 17.95
C GLY A 42 -9.90 8.38 18.66
N VAL A 43 -9.93 7.27 17.91
CA VAL A 43 -9.80 5.91 18.46
C VAL A 43 -8.38 5.67 18.98
N VAL A 44 -7.39 6.32 18.36
CA VAL A 44 -5.97 6.20 18.71
C VAL A 44 -5.53 7.41 19.55
N PRO A 45 -4.71 7.22 20.60
CA PRO A 45 -4.24 8.33 21.44
C PRO A 45 -3.46 9.38 20.64
N GLN A 46 -3.97 10.61 20.59
CA GLN A 46 -3.34 11.73 19.86
C GLN A 46 -2.09 12.30 20.56
N ASN A 47 -1.84 11.90 21.81
CA ASN A 47 -0.66 12.30 22.57
C ASN A 47 0.62 11.56 22.14
N ILE A 48 0.51 10.56 21.26
CA ILE A 48 1.64 9.80 20.75
C ILE A 48 2.32 10.64 19.66
N PRO A 49 3.61 10.99 19.79
CA PRO A 49 4.35 11.65 18.72
C PRO A 49 4.24 10.88 17.41
N TRP A 50 3.89 11.57 16.33
CA TRP A 50 3.71 10.96 15.00
C TRP A 50 4.96 10.17 14.54
N LEU A 51 6.16 10.63 14.97
CA LEU A 51 7.44 9.97 14.69
C LEU A 51 7.55 8.55 15.28
N LEU A 52 6.80 8.22 16.34
CA LEU A 52 6.80 6.85 16.87
C LEU A 52 6.15 5.88 15.88
N TYR A 53 5.11 6.28 15.14
CA TYR A 53 4.54 5.45 14.08
C TYR A 53 5.56 5.16 12.99
N PHE A 54 6.42 6.14 12.66
CA PHE A 54 7.52 5.95 11.70
C PHE A 54 8.55 4.92 12.19
N ILE A 55 8.95 4.99 13.46
CA ILE A 55 9.90 4.03 14.05
C ILE A 55 9.29 2.62 14.06
N VAL A 56 8.01 2.49 14.40
CA VAL A 56 7.30 1.22 14.37
C VAL A 56 7.19 0.69 12.93
N ALA A 57 6.91 1.54 11.94
CA ALA A 57 6.88 1.16 10.54
C ALA A 57 8.22 0.57 10.07
N ILE A 58 9.35 1.19 10.44
CA ILE A 58 10.69 0.65 10.18
C ILE A 58 10.86 -0.73 10.82
N GLY A 59 10.46 -0.89 12.09
CA GLY A 59 10.53 -2.17 12.79
C GLY A 59 9.71 -3.27 12.08
N LEU A 60 8.54 -2.90 11.55
CA LEU A 60 7.69 -3.84 10.81
C LEU A 60 8.28 -4.26 9.47
N ILE A 61 9.01 -3.40 8.78
CA ILE A 61 9.73 -3.78 7.55
C ILE A 61 10.70 -4.93 7.84
N PHE A 62 11.51 -4.81 8.90
CA PHE A 62 12.40 -5.89 9.32
C PHE A 62 11.63 -7.13 9.79
N GLY A 63 10.50 -6.95 10.48
CA GLY A 63 9.62 -8.05 10.88
C GLY A 63 9.05 -8.82 9.69
N ILE A 64 8.56 -8.12 8.66
CA ILE A 64 8.05 -8.71 7.41
C ILE A 64 9.17 -9.48 6.70
N GLN A 65 10.36 -8.91 6.63
CA GLN A 65 11.52 -9.57 6.03
C GLN A 65 11.88 -10.86 6.79
N ALA A 66 11.94 -10.82 8.11
CA ALA A 66 12.22 -11.98 8.95
C ALA A 66 11.13 -13.07 8.81
N ALA A 67 9.86 -12.69 8.79
CA ALA A 67 8.74 -13.61 8.60
C ALA A 67 8.77 -14.29 7.22
N THR A 68 9.12 -13.52 6.18
CA THR A 68 9.27 -14.02 4.81
C THR A 68 10.44 -15.01 4.70
N ASN A 69 11.59 -14.67 5.29
CA ASN A 69 12.77 -15.56 5.32
C ASN A 69 12.50 -16.86 6.07
N SER A 70 11.66 -16.81 7.11
CA SER A 70 11.24 -17.98 7.90
C SER A 70 10.14 -18.80 7.21
N LYS A 71 9.75 -18.46 5.97
CA LYS A 71 8.66 -19.09 5.20
C LYS A 71 7.28 -19.03 5.89
N ASN A 72 7.10 -18.15 6.87
CA ASN A 72 5.82 -17.97 7.55
C ASN A 72 4.99 -16.89 6.84
N GLN A 73 4.26 -17.30 5.81
CA GLN A 73 3.49 -16.37 5.00
C GLN A 73 2.32 -15.73 5.74
N SER A 74 1.69 -16.44 6.69
CA SER A 74 0.58 -15.89 7.47
C SER A 74 1.06 -14.73 8.35
N LEU A 75 2.22 -14.88 9.00
CA LEU A 75 2.82 -13.81 9.79
C LEU A 75 3.24 -12.62 8.91
N ALA A 76 3.86 -12.87 7.75
CA ALA A 76 4.25 -11.81 6.82
C ALA A 76 3.04 -10.98 6.34
N VAL A 77 1.93 -11.64 6.02
CA VAL A 77 0.68 -10.98 5.63
C VAL A 77 0.08 -10.17 6.79
N GLY A 78 0.08 -10.72 8.01
CA GLY A 78 -0.40 -10.00 9.19
C GLY A 78 0.43 -8.75 9.49
N LEU A 79 1.76 -8.86 9.41
CA LEU A 79 2.68 -7.73 9.60
C LEU A 79 2.54 -6.68 8.48
N PHE A 80 2.31 -7.10 7.25
CA PHE A 80 2.02 -6.20 6.13
C PHE A 80 0.71 -5.43 6.32
N GLY A 81 -0.34 -6.10 6.80
CA GLY A 81 -1.60 -5.45 7.16
C GLY A 81 -1.41 -4.41 8.27
N LEU A 82 -0.68 -4.77 9.33
CA LEU A 82 -0.37 -3.87 10.44
C LEU A 82 0.46 -2.66 9.97
N PHE A 83 1.48 -2.90 9.14
CA PHE A 83 2.31 -1.87 8.51
C PHE A 83 1.45 -0.89 7.71
N SER A 84 0.52 -1.39 6.91
CA SER A 84 -0.37 -0.57 6.09
C SER A 84 -1.24 0.37 6.93
N VAL A 85 -1.75 -0.09 8.08
CA VAL A 85 -2.53 0.74 9.01
C VAL A 85 -1.64 1.78 9.71
N ILE A 86 -0.45 1.40 10.13
CA ILE A 86 0.49 2.29 10.84
C ILE A 86 1.00 3.41 9.93
N GLU A 87 1.25 3.12 8.65
CA GLU A 87 1.52 4.15 7.64
C GLU A 87 0.38 5.18 7.55
N GLY A 88 -0.87 4.73 7.65
CA GLY A 88 -2.03 5.61 7.71
C GLY A 88 -2.03 6.52 8.93
N LEU A 89 -1.72 5.97 10.10
CA LEU A 89 -1.60 6.73 11.36
C LEU A 89 -0.44 7.75 11.31
N PHE A 90 0.65 7.41 10.62
CA PHE A 90 1.81 8.26 10.44
C PHE A 90 1.49 9.49 9.56
N ILE A 91 0.77 9.30 8.45
CA ILE A 91 0.41 10.38 7.51
C ILE A 91 -0.82 11.19 7.98
N ALA A 92 -1.67 10.62 8.84
CA ALA A 92 -2.90 11.25 9.33
C ALA A 92 -2.77 12.72 9.80
N PRO A 93 -1.77 13.14 10.61
CA PRO A 93 -1.64 14.54 11.04
C PRO A 93 -1.43 15.51 9.86
N ILE A 94 -0.71 15.07 8.82
CA ILE A 94 -0.49 15.87 7.61
C ILE A 94 -1.82 16.02 6.86
N VAL A 95 -2.55 14.92 6.69
CA VAL A 95 -3.86 14.93 6.03
C VAL A 95 -4.84 15.83 6.78
N ALA A 96 -4.90 15.72 8.12
CA ALA A 96 -5.77 16.55 8.95
C ALA A 96 -5.40 18.04 8.88
N TYR A 97 -4.11 18.37 8.85
CA TYR A 97 -3.66 19.75 8.65
C TYR A 97 -4.18 20.32 7.32
N TYR A 98 -4.04 19.57 6.21
CA TYR A 98 -4.53 20.02 4.91
C TYR A 98 -6.06 20.04 4.82
N LEU A 99 -6.77 19.11 5.46
CA LEU A 99 -8.23 19.16 5.53
C LEU A 99 -8.75 20.43 6.21
N HIS A 100 -8.03 20.94 7.23
CA HIS A 100 -8.39 22.18 7.90
C HIS A 100 -7.94 23.44 7.13
N ALA A 101 -6.74 23.42 6.52
CA ALA A 101 -6.18 24.59 5.85
C ALA A 101 -6.71 24.80 4.42
N ALA A 102 -6.92 23.71 3.67
CA ALA A 102 -7.35 23.71 2.28
C ALA A 102 -8.04 22.36 1.95
N PRO A 103 -9.34 22.22 2.22
CA PRO A 103 -10.05 20.93 2.14
C PRO A 103 -9.99 20.28 0.74
N ASP A 104 -9.97 21.10 -0.32
CA ASP A 104 -9.87 20.62 -1.70
C ASP A 104 -8.49 20.06 -2.06
N ALA A 105 -7.45 20.38 -1.28
CA ALA A 105 -6.08 19.97 -1.56
C ALA A 105 -5.89 18.45 -1.39
N VAL A 106 -6.54 17.85 -0.40
CA VAL A 106 -6.45 16.40 -0.16
C VAL A 106 -7.13 15.61 -1.29
N GLY A 107 -8.31 16.05 -1.72
CA GLY A 107 -9.01 15.47 -2.87
C GLY A 107 -8.21 15.62 -4.16
N SER A 108 -7.65 16.80 -4.40
CA SER A 108 -6.80 17.08 -5.57
C SER A 108 -5.52 16.24 -5.57
N ALA A 109 -4.86 16.09 -4.42
CA ALA A 109 -3.66 15.26 -4.27
C ALA A 109 -3.96 13.76 -4.48
N LEU A 110 -5.09 13.28 -3.96
CA LEU A 110 -5.55 11.90 -4.17
C LEU A 110 -5.81 11.63 -5.65
N LEU A 111 -6.60 12.48 -6.31
CA LEU A 111 -6.93 12.33 -7.73
C LEU A 111 -5.68 12.43 -8.61
N GLY A 112 -4.76 13.34 -8.30
CA GLY A 112 -3.48 13.45 -8.99
C GLY A 112 -2.64 12.17 -8.87
N THR A 113 -2.52 11.62 -7.66
CA THR A 113 -1.75 10.39 -7.40
C THR A 113 -2.35 9.19 -8.13
N VAL A 114 -3.67 9.00 -8.02
CA VAL A 114 -4.39 7.92 -8.73
C VAL A 114 -4.28 8.08 -10.24
N GLY A 115 -4.44 9.31 -10.75
CA GLY A 115 -4.34 9.60 -12.18
C GLY A 115 -2.97 9.27 -12.74
N ILE A 116 -1.90 9.75 -12.10
CA ILE A 116 -0.52 9.47 -12.53
C ILE A 116 -0.23 7.96 -12.43
N PHE A 117 -0.63 7.32 -11.33
CA PHE A 117 -0.41 5.89 -11.12
C PHE A 117 -1.10 5.04 -12.18
N LEU A 118 -2.37 5.33 -12.51
CA LEU A 118 -3.10 4.59 -13.54
C LEU A 118 -2.52 4.82 -14.94
N VAL A 119 -2.11 6.04 -15.28
CA VAL A 119 -1.47 6.33 -16.57
C VAL A 119 -0.15 5.57 -16.70
N ALA A 120 0.71 5.64 -15.68
CA ALA A 120 1.98 4.91 -15.67
C ALA A 120 1.75 3.39 -15.75
N ALA A 121 0.81 2.85 -14.96
CA ALA A 121 0.47 1.44 -14.98
C ALA A 121 -0.08 1.00 -16.35
N ALA A 122 -0.91 1.83 -16.99
CA ALA A 122 -1.44 1.57 -18.33
C ALA A 122 -0.34 1.56 -19.40
N VAL A 123 0.60 2.51 -19.35
CA VAL A 123 1.75 2.54 -20.28
C VAL A 123 2.59 1.28 -20.13
N VAL A 124 2.92 0.88 -18.89
CA VAL A 124 3.66 -0.36 -18.62
C VAL A 124 2.89 -1.57 -19.14
N TYR A 125 1.59 -1.66 -18.83
CA TYR A 125 0.76 -2.76 -19.32
C TYR A 125 0.77 -2.85 -20.85
N LEU A 126 0.56 -1.73 -21.56
CA LEU A 126 0.51 -1.70 -23.02
C LEU A 126 1.87 -1.97 -23.69
N THR A 127 2.98 -1.59 -23.05
CA THR A 127 4.34 -1.80 -23.58
C THR A 127 4.93 -3.16 -23.21
N SER A 128 4.33 -3.87 -22.25
CA SER A 128 4.70 -5.24 -21.85
C SER A 128 3.99 -6.35 -22.65
N ILE A 129 3.14 -5.99 -23.62
CA ILE A 129 2.47 -6.89 -24.57
C ILE A 129 3.28 -6.93 -25.87
#